data_AF-A0A8C5RMZ8-F1
#
_entry.id   AF-A0A8C5RMZ8-F1
#
_cell.length_a   1.000
_cell.length_b   1.000
_cell.length_c   1.000
_cell.angle_alpha   90.00
_cell.angle_beta   90.00
_cell.angle_gamma   90.00
#
_symmetry.space_group_name_H-M   'P 1'
#
loop_
_entity.id
_entity.type
_entity.pdbx_description
1 polymer ?
#
loop_
_entity_poly.entity_id
_entity_poly.type
_entity_poly.pdbx_seq_one_letter_code
_entity_poly.pdbx_strand_id
1 'polypeptide(L)' 'MTNKNDQIEISTLGKLAAHVPDIIVYGDFAQEMPFIESFDGVLLFMDISGKQRKSECH' A
#
# COMPACT_ATOMS: atom_id res chain seq x y z
N MET A 1 -15.73 16.03 33.25
CA MET A 1 -15.56 16.37 31.81
C MET A 1 -15.27 15.07 31.08
N THR A 2 -16.26 14.49 30.40
CA THR A 2 -16.08 13.21 29.71
C THR A 2 -15.30 13.44 28.42
N ASN A 3 -14.16 12.74 28.31
CA ASN A 3 -13.23 12.84 27.20
C ASN A 3 -13.91 12.29 25.94
N LYS A 4 -14.10 13.15 24.94
CA LYS A 4 -14.75 12.80 23.68
C LYS A 4 -13.79 11.91 22.89
N ASN A 5 -14.08 10.61 22.89
CA ASN A 5 -13.78 9.65 21.84
C ASN A 5 -12.49 9.91 21.04
N ASP A 6 -11.42 9.20 21.40
CA ASP A 6 -10.23 8.99 20.56
C ASP A 6 -10.57 8.10 19.34
N GLN A 7 -11.54 8.52 18.52
CA GLN A 7 -11.72 7.93 17.20
C GLN A 7 -10.59 8.44 16.31
N ILE A 8 -9.67 7.54 15.97
CA ILE A 8 -8.65 7.80 14.94
C ILE A 8 -9.40 7.92 13.61
N GLU A 9 -9.76 9.15 13.24
CA GLU A 9 -10.27 9.42 11.90
C GLU A 9 -9.11 9.24 10.90
N ILE A 10 -9.16 8.16 10.12
CA ILE A 10 -8.20 7.93 9.04
C ILE A 10 -8.45 8.99 7.96
N SER A 11 -7.48 9.88 7.78
CA SER A 11 -7.52 10.94 6.78
C SER A 11 -7.69 10.36 5.36
N THR A 12 -8.20 11.17 4.43
CA THR A 12 -8.27 10.78 3.01
C THR A 12 -6.90 10.35 2.46
N LEU A 13 -5.83 10.99 2.92
CA LEU A 13 -4.46 10.60 2.59
C LEU A 13 -4.12 9.20 3.12
N GLY A 14 -4.49 8.90 4.36
CA GLY A 14 -4.29 7.56 4.94
C GLY A 14 -5.04 6.47 4.18
N LYS A 15 -6.25 6.77 3.69
CA LYS A 15 -7.00 5.86 2.82
C LYS A 15 -6.30 5.64 1.48
N LEU A 16 -5.74 6.69 0.88
CA LEU A 16 -5.01 6.57 -0.39
C LEU A 16 -3.70 5.79 -0.21
N ALA A 17 -2.93 6.11 0.82
CA ALA A 17 -1.66 5.45 1.13
C ALA A 17 -1.82 3.94 1.35
N ALA A 18 -2.97 3.48 1.88
CA ALA A 18 -3.25 2.05 2.06
C ALA A 18 -3.34 1.24 0.76
N HIS A 19 -3.44 1.89 -0.41
CA HIS A 19 -3.57 1.22 -1.70
C HIS A 19 -2.25 1.16 -2.49
N VAL A 20 -1.19 1.80 -1.99
CA VAL A 20 0.11 1.87 -2.65
C VAL A 20 1.23 1.45 -1.70
N PRO A 21 2.36 0.90 -2.19
CA PRO A 21 3.45 0.52 -1.30
C PRO A 21 4.18 1.73 -0.74
N ASP A 22 4.87 1.56 0.39
CA ASP A 22 5.65 2.61 1.06
C ASP A 22 6.69 3.26 0.14
N ILE A 23 7.28 2.49 -0.79
CA ILE A 23 8.22 3.01 -1.78
C ILE A 23 7.60 4.13 -2.62
N ILE A 24 6.27 4.10 -2.85
CA ILE A 24 5.53 5.14 -3.58
C ILE A 24 5.08 6.26 -2.64
N VAL A 25 4.66 5.95 -1.42
CA VAL A 25 4.15 6.96 -0.46
C VAL A 25 5.25 7.93 -0.02
N TYR A 26 6.46 7.41 0.18
CA TYR A 26 7.59 8.15 0.73
C TYR A 26 8.74 8.34 -0.27
N GLY A 27 8.57 7.88 -1.52
CA GLY A 27 9.56 8.06 -2.57
C GLY A 27 9.59 9.51 -3.09
N ASP A 28 10.79 10.02 -3.32
CA ASP A 28 11.00 11.33 -3.93
C ASP A 28 11.23 11.16 -5.44
N PHE A 29 10.15 11.21 -6.20
CA PHE A 29 10.17 10.92 -7.64
C PHE A 29 10.26 12.19 -8.46
N ALA A 30 11.15 12.21 -9.45
CA ALA A 30 11.17 13.28 -10.43
C ALA A 30 9.91 13.22 -11.32
N GLN A 31 9.42 14.38 -11.74
CA GLN A 31 8.24 14.49 -12.61
C GLN A 31 8.55 14.15 -14.08
N GLU A 32 9.82 13.92 -14.42
CA GLU A 32 10.22 13.47 -15.75
C GLU A 32 9.83 12.00 -15.99
N MET A 33 9.44 11.67 -17.21
CA MET A 33 8.97 10.34 -17.58
C MET A 33 9.75 9.81 -18.79
N PRO A 34 10.33 8.59 -18.71
CA PRO A 34 10.25 7.64 -17.60
C PRO A 34 11.16 8.02 -16.41
N PHE A 35 10.67 7.84 -15.19
CA PHE A 35 11.49 7.91 -13.98
C PHE A 35 12.11 6.53 -13.70
N ILE A 36 13.44 6.46 -13.55
CA ILE A 36 14.18 5.22 -13.29
C ILE A 36 15.12 5.45 -12.10
N GLU A 37 15.03 4.59 -11.09
CA GLU A 37 15.90 4.58 -9.92
C GLU A 37 16.44 3.17 -9.67
N SER A 38 17.70 3.07 -9.22
CA SER A 38 18.36 1.80 -8.88
C SER A 38 18.53 1.66 -7.38
N PHE A 39 18.19 0.50 -6.82
CA PHE A 39 18.37 0.18 -5.42
C PHE A 39 18.70 -1.31 -5.24
N ASP A 40 19.30 -1.66 -4.11
CA ASP A 40 19.53 -3.05 -3.70
C ASP A 40 18.45 -3.50 -2.71
N GLY A 41 17.96 -4.74 -2.85
CA GLY A 41 16.91 -5.26 -1.99
C GLY A 41 16.71 -6.76 -2.12
N VAL A 42 15.82 -7.30 -1.28
CA VAL A 42 15.40 -8.71 -1.32
C VAL A 42 13.93 -8.77 -1.72
N LEU A 43 13.61 -9.66 -2.66
CA LEU A 43 12.23 -9.86 -3.13
C LEU A 43 11.64 -11.14 -2.54
N LEU A 44 10.43 -11.04 -1.98
CA LEU A 44 9.61 -12.18 -1.62
C LEU A 44 8.52 -12.38 -2.68
N PHE A 45 8.45 -13.59 -3.23
CA PHE A 45 7.35 -14.00 -4.09
C PHE A 45 6.49 -15.05 -3.37
N MET A 46 5.19 -14.76 -3.20
CA MET A 46 4.23 -15.65 -2.57
C MET A 46 3.08 -15.98 -3.54
N ASP A 47 2.93 -17.25 -3.89
CA ASP A 47 1.80 -17.71 -4.70
C ASP A 47 0.51 -17.78 -3.86
N ILE A 48 -0.49 -16.99 -4.26
CA ILE A 48 -1.83 -16.97 -3.64
C ILE A 48 -2.93 -17.51 -4.57
N SER A 49 -2.57 -18.08 -5.73
CA SER A 49 -3.50 -18.61 -6.73
C SER A 49 -4.45 -19.67 -6.15
N GLY A 50 -3.98 -20.46 -5.17
CA GLY A 50 -4.79 -21.46 -4.48
C GLY A 50 -5.93 -20.88 -3.61
N LYS A 51 -5.86 -19.60 -3.23
CA LYS A 51 -6.94 -18.92 -2.50
C LYS A 51 -8.05 -18.46 -3.46
N GLN A 52 -7.68 -17.93 -4.63
CA GLN A 52 -8.63 -17.48 -5.66
C GLN A 52 -9.43 -18.64 -6.26
N ARG A 53 -8.81 -19.81 -6.45
CA ARG A 53 -9.54 -21.00 -6.94
C ARG A 53 -10.66 -21.48 -6.00
N LYS A 54 -10.60 -21.18 -4.70
CA LYS A 54 -11.67 -21.56 -3.76
C LYS A 54 -12.89 -20.64 -3.84
N SER A 55 -12.76 -19.42 -4.36
CA SER A 55 -13.89 -18.50 -4.53
C SER A 55 -14.70 -18.74 -5.81
N GLU A 56 -14.21 -19.57 -6.74
CA GLU A 56 -14.92 -19.95 -7.97
C GLU A 56 -15.78 -21.22 -7.84
N CYS A 57 -15.61 -21.98 -6.76
CA CYS A 57 -16.51 -23.10 -6.43
C CYS A 57 -17.70 -22.56 -5.62
N HIS A 58 -18.61 -21.85 -6.29
CA HIS A 58 -19.93 -21.48 -5.75
C HIS A 58 -21.02 -21.66 -6.80
#